data_AF-A0A8J4DSZ8-F1
#
_entry.id   AF-A0A8J4DSZ8-F1
#
_cell.length_a   1.000
_cell.length_b   1.000
_cell.length_c   1.000
_cell.angle_alpha   90.00
_cell.angle_beta   90.00
_cell.angle_gamma   90.00
#
_symmetry.space_group_name_H-M   'P 1'
#
loop_
_entity.id
_entity.type
_entity.pdbx_description
1 polymer ?
#
loop_
_entity_poly.entity_id
_entity_poly.type
_entity_poly.pdbx_seq_one_letter_code
_entity_poly.pdbx_strand_id
1 'polypeptide(L)'
;MDTLVRTRRVRILSWAQAFVILMVLIGGFGVLLSAAARTGDWAGLADPGLERYGDPKAYVPPVGPSSLLNPLTWVFGLSMVGTMLFGLPLAVLGALVGLPALKPTLRTGDRRASIRLVAGTVGCAAVAVLLLSPYGGQLQTWLLD
;
A
#
# COMPACT_ATOMS: atom_id res chain seq x y z
N MET A 1 -29.98 -17.68 0.00
CA MET A 1 -28.91 -17.43 -1.00
C MET A 1 -28.14 -16.13 -0.72
N ASP A 2 -28.80 -15.09 -0.20
CA ASP A 2 -28.21 -13.75 -0.02
C ASP A 2 -27.09 -13.64 1.03
N THR A 3 -27.10 -14.49 2.06
CA THR A 3 -26.10 -14.48 3.13
C THR A 3 -24.72 -14.95 2.66
N LEU A 4 -24.66 -16.01 1.84
CA LEU A 4 -23.42 -16.55 1.26
C LEU A 4 -22.78 -15.59 0.25
N VAL A 5 -23.59 -14.90 -0.53
CA VAL A 5 -23.10 -13.88 -1.49
C VAL A 5 -22.52 -12.68 -0.73
N ARG A 6 -23.18 -12.24 0.34
CA ARG A 6 -22.70 -11.12 1.18
C ARG A 6 -21.37 -11.43 1.87
N THR A 7 -21.23 -12.61 2.49
CA THR A 7 -19.98 -12.99 3.18
C THR A 7 -18.82 -13.14 2.20
N ARG A 8 -19.05 -13.70 1.00
CA ARG A 8 -18.03 -13.77 -0.06
C ARG A 8 -17.60 -12.36 -0.50
N ARG A 9 -18.53 -11.42 -0.69
CA ARG A 9 -18.24 -10.03 -1.07
C ARG A 9 -17.40 -9.30 -0.02
N VAL A 10 -17.78 -9.37 1.27
CA VAL A 10 -17.02 -8.75 2.37
C VAL A 10 -15.62 -9.32 2.45
N ARG A 11 -15.47 -10.64 2.26
CA ARG A 11 -14.16 -11.29 2.24
C ARG A 11 -13.29 -10.78 1.09
N ILE A 12 -13.83 -10.74 -0.13
CA ILE A 12 -13.10 -10.23 -1.32
C ILE A 12 -12.68 -8.78 -1.10
N LEU A 13 -13.60 -7.93 -0.62
CA LEU A 13 -13.32 -6.52 -0.35
C LEU A 13 -12.22 -6.36 0.70
N SER A 14 -12.30 -7.10 1.80
CA SER A 14 -11.27 -7.04 2.87
C SER A 14 -9.90 -7.46 2.35
N TRP A 15 -9.83 -8.50 1.51
CA TRP A 15 -8.59 -8.94 0.87
C TRP A 15 -8.06 -7.90 -0.12
N ALA A 16 -8.94 -7.29 -0.92
CA ALA A 16 -8.56 -6.23 -1.85
C ALA A 16 -8.02 -5.00 -1.11
N GLN A 17 -8.66 -4.57 -0.02
CA GLN A 17 -8.17 -3.48 0.83
C GLN A 17 -6.80 -3.82 1.43
N ALA A 18 -6.64 -5.02 1.98
CA ALA A 18 -5.36 -5.47 2.52
C ALA A 18 -4.26 -5.50 1.45
N PHE A 19 -4.57 -5.95 0.24
CA PHE A 19 -3.64 -5.97 -0.89
C PHE A 19 -3.18 -4.55 -1.25
N VAL A 20 -4.12 -3.60 -1.37
CA VAL A 20 -3.79 -2.19 -1.67
C VAL A 20 -2.90 -1.58 -0.59
N ILE A 21 -3.22 -1.81 0.69
CA ILE A 21 -2.42 -1.31 1.82
C ILE A 21 -1.01 -1.91 1.76
N LEU A 22 -0.88 -3.23 1.60
CA LEU A 22 0.42 -3.90 1.53
C LEU A 22 1.23 -3.42 0.32
N MET A 23 0.59 -3.24 -0.83
CA MET A 23 1.24 -2.72 -2.03
C MET A 23 1.87 -1.35 -1.77
N VAL A 24 1.14 -0.41 -1.16
CA VAL A 24 1.68 0.93 -0.84
C VAL A 24 2.76 0.88 0.24
N LEU A 25 2.58 0.04 1.28
CA LEU A 25 3.57 -0.11 2.33
C LEU A 25 4.89 -0.70 1.81
N ILE A 26 4.82 -1.72 0.95
CA ILE A 26 6.02 -2.37 0.40
C ILE A 26 6.64 -1.49 -0.69
N GLY A 27 5.84 -1.03 -1.64
CA GLY A 27 6.29 -0.30 -2.82
C GLY A 27 6.74 1.12 -2.55
N GLY A 28 6.10 1.81 -1.61
CA GLY A 28 6.50 3.15 -1.17
C GLY A 28 7.46 3.11 0.00
N PHE A 29 6.97 2.69 1.17
CA PHE A 29 7.76 2.74 2.39
C PHE A 29 8.88 1.70 2.45
N GLY A 30 8.68 0.51 1.88
CA GLY A 30 9.72 -0.52 1.85
C GLY A 30 10.94 -0.07 1.04
N VAL A 31 10.73 0.55 -0.11
CA VAL A 31 11.80 1.14 -0.94
C VAL A 31 12.46 2.30 -0.20
N LEU A 32 11.67 3.19 0.40
CA LEU A 32 12.16 4.32 1.19
C LEU A 32 13.02 3.88 2.40
N LEU A 33 12.57 2.87 3.15
CA LEU A 33 13.32 2.30 4.26
C LEU A 33 14.61 1.63 3.78
N SER A 34 14.58 0.99 2.62
CA SER A 34 15.78 0.40 2.01
C SER A 34 16.79 1.48 1.60
N ALA A 35 16.32 2.62 1.12
CA ALA A 35 17.15 3.79 0.84
C ALA A 35 17.79 4.35 2.12
N ALA A 36 16.99 4.64 3.15
CA ALA A 36 17.49 5.15 4.43
C ALA A 36 18.51 4.19 5.08
N ALA A 37 18.25 2.88 5.04
CA ALA A 37 19.17 1.89 5.58
C ALA A 37 20.50 1.84 4.81
N ARG A 38 20.47 2.06 3.48
CA ARG A 38 21.67 1.99 2.62
C ARG A 38 22.48 3.28 2.65
N THR A 39 21.84 4.44 2.76
CA THR A 39 22.52 5.75 2.85
C THR A 39 22.88 6.12 4.28
N GLY A 40 22.23 5.52 5.29
CA GLY A 40 22.35 5.86 6.70
C GLY A 40 21.61 7.15 7.09
N ASP A 41 20.95 7.84 6.14
CA ASP A 41 20.19 9.07 6.40
C ASP A 41 18.76 8.75 6.81
N TRP A 42 18.54 8.44 8.08
CA TRP A 42 17.19 8.23 8.62
C TRP A 42 16.35 9.50 8.67
N ALA A 43 16.98 10.67 8.68
CA ALA A 43 16.26 11.94 8.67
C ALA A 43 15.59 12.21 7.32
N GLY A 44 16.14 11.65 6.23
CA GLY A 44 15.51 11.69 4.91
C GLY A 44 14.18 10.95 4.83
N LEU A 45 13.80 10.12 5.82
CA LEU A 45 12.49 9.50 5.86
C LEU A 45 11.36 10.52 5.98
N ALA A 46 11.62 11.69 6.54
CA ALA A 46 10.64 12.77 6.65
C ALA A 46 10.58 13.67 5.41
N ASP A 47 11.59 13.59 4.55
CA ASP A 47 11.77 14.46 3.38
C ASP A 47 12.47 13.65 2.25
N PRO A 48 11.72 12.72 1.62
CA PRO A 48 12.25 11.85 0.58
C PRO A 48 12.47 12.63 -0.71
N GLY A 49 13.64 12.46 -1.32
CA GLY A 49 13.94 13.13 -2.58
C GLY A 49 15.20 12.60 -3.25
N LEU A 50 15.29 12.86 -4.56
CA LEU A 50 16.41 12.45 -5.40
C LEU A 50 17.76 12.99 -4.88
N GLU A 51 17.78 14.19 -4.29
CA GLU A 51 19.04 14.76 -3.80
C GLU A 51 19.60 14.03 -2.57
N ARG A 52 18.74 13.42 -1.74
CA ARG A 52 19.16 12.69 -0.53
C ARG A 52 19.34 11.21 -0.80
N TYR A 53 18.39 10.62 -1.51
CA TYR A 53 18.36 9.18 -1.75
C TYR A 53 18.75 8.79 -3.18
N GLY A 54 18.83 9.68 -4.16
CA GLY A 54 19.12 9.28 -5.55
C GLY A 54 17.99 8.42 -6.15
N ASP A 55 18.32 7.62 -7.17
CA ASP A 55 17.32 6.84 -7.93
C ASP A 55 16.65 5.76 -7.03
N PRO A 56 15.33 5.81 -6.83
CA PRO A 56 14.58 4.82 -6.03
C PRO A 56 14.76 3.38 -6.52
N LYS A 57 14.97 3.17 -7.83
CA LYS A 57 15.14 1.86 -8.46
C LYS A 57 16.43 1.18 -8.00
N ALA A 58 17.42 1.96 -7.56
CA ALA A 58 18.66 1.44 -7.00
C ALA A 58 18.47 0.76 -5.62
N TYR A 59 17.34 1.01 -4.95
CA TYR A 59 17.04 0.48 -3.61
C TYR A 59 16.03 -0.66 -3.61
N VAL A 60 15.52 -1.05 -4.78
CA VAL A 60 14.81 -2.32 -4.93
C VAL A 60 15.82 -3.44 -4.60
N PRO A 61 15.61 -4.24 -3.53
CA PRO A 61 16.65 -5.13 -3.01
C PRO A 61 17.20 -6.08 -4.08
N PRO A 62 18.49 -6.00 -4.46
CA PRO A 62 19.10 -6.96 -5.37
C PRO A 62 19.74 -8.08 -4.54
N VAL A 63 18.96 -9.07 -4.09
CA VAL A 63 19.54 -10.20 -3.34
C VAL A 63 19.92 -11.33 -4.32
N GLY A 64 21.16 -11.35 -4.80
CA GLY A 64 21.77 -12.53 -5.43
C GLY A 64 22.09 -12.46 -6.95
N PRO A 65 22.93 -13.39 -7.45
CA PRO A 65 23.51 -13.33 -8.79
C PRO A 65 22.55 -13.89 -9.86
N SER A 66 21.51 -13.13 -10.20
CA SER A 66 20.68 -13.19 -11.43
C SER A 66 19.38 -12.41 -11.21
N SER A 67 19.46 -11.09 -11.35
CA SER A 67 18.48 -10.09 -10.89
C SER A 67 17.02 -10.28 -11.37
N LEU A 68 16.77 -11.11 -12.39
CA LEU A 68 15.43 -11.35 -12.95
C LEU A 68 14.68 -12.54 -12.31
N LEU A 69 15.36 -13.46 -11.63
CA LEU A 69 14.71 -14.64 -11.04
C LEU A 69 14.43 -14.49 -9.54
N ASN A 70 14.82 -13.36 -8.94
CA ASN A 70 14.61 -13.13 -7.52
C ASN A 70 13.16 -12.67 -7.26
N PRO A 71 12.36 -13.45 -6.50
CA PRO A 71 10.98 -13.09 -6.17
C PRO A 71 10.86 -11.78 -5.39
N LEU A 72 11.87 -11.38 -4.61
CA LEU A 72 11.88 -10.12 -3.88
C LEU A 72 11.95 -8.92 -4.83
N THR A 73 12.76 -9.01 -5.89
CA THR A 73 12.82 -7.96 -6.92
C THR A 73 11.44 -7.75 -7.56
N TRP A 74 10.72 -8.84 -7.83
CA TRP A 74 9.36 -8.79 -8.36
C TRP A 74 8.37 -8.18 -7.36
N VAL A 75 8.41 -8.59 -6.09
CA VAL A 75 7.52 -8.07 -5.06
C VAL A 75 7.71 -6.56 -4.87
N PHE A 76 8.95 -6.10 -4.68
CA PHE A 76 9.24 -4.69 -4.48
C PHE A 76 9.00 -3.88 -5.76
N GLY A 77 9.45 -4.37 -6.92
CA GLY A 77 9.27 -3.70 -8.20
C GLY A 77 7.80 -3.56 -8.60
N LEU A 78 7.01 -4.65 -8.54
CA LEU A 78 5.57 -4.60 -8.85
C LEU A 78 4.81 -3.78 -7.82
N SER A 79 5.17 -3.83 -6.54
CA SER A 79 4.53 -3.01 -5.52
C SER A 79 4.84 -1.53 -5.72
N MET A 80 6.08 -1.19 -6.09
CA MET A 80 6.50 0.18 -6.40
C MET A 80 5.72 0.72 -7.59
N VAL A 81 5.71 0.00 -8.73
CA VAL A 81 4.93 0.37 -9.92
C VAL A 81 3.43 0.46 -9.60
N GLY A 82 2.90 -0.50 -8.85
CA GLY A 82 1.50 -0.49 -8.42
C GLY A 82 1.16 0.70 -7.52
N THR A 83 2.08 1.10 -6.63
CA THR A 83 1.93 2.27 -5.76
C THR A 83 1.89 3.56 -6.58
N MET A 84 2.79 3.70 -7.55
CA MET A 84 2.85 4.87 -8.45
C MET A 84 1.57 5.04 -9.25
N LEU A 85 1.14 3.97 -9.93
CA LEU A 85 0.06 4.04 -10.91
C LEU A 85 -1.33 3.98 -10.27
N PHE A 86 -1.46 3.19 -9.21
CA PHE A 86 -2.75 2.79 -8.67
C PHE A 86 -2.92 3.02 -7.17
N GLY A 87 -1.88 3.42 -6.45
CA GLY A 87 -1.92 3.57 -4.99
C GLY A 87 -3.05 4.47 -4.51
N LEU A 88 -3.09 5.71 -5.01
CA LEU A 88 -4.13 6.67 -4.64
C LEU A 88 -5.55 6.26 -5.10
N PRO A 89 -5.81 5.98 -6.39
CA PRO A 89 -7.17 5.66 -6.83
C PRO A 89 -7.72 4.39 -6.16
N LEU A 90 -6.88 3.35 -5.96
CA LEU A 90 -7.33 2.13 -5.28
C LEU A 90 -7.56 2.34 -3.79
N ALA A 91 -6.76 3.17 -3.11
CA ALA A 91 -6.98 3.52 -1.72
C ALA A 91 -8.29 4.29 -1.54
N VAL A 92 -8.58 5.27 -2.41
CA VAL A 92 -9.84 6.01 -2.40
C VAL A 92 -11.03 5.07 -2.67
N LEU A 93 -10.96 4.23 -3.69
CA LEU A 93 -12.01 3.25 -4.00
C LEU A 93 -12.22 2.26 -2.84
N GLY A 94 -11.14 1.76 -2.24
CA GLY A 94 -11.19 0.87 -1.09
C GLY A 94 -11.91 1.49 0.10
N ALA A 95 -11.67 2.78 0.37
CA ALA A 95 -12.38 3.53 1.42
C ALA A 95 -13.87 3.76 1.07
N LEU A 96 -14.15 4.22 -0.15
CA LEU A 96 -15.51 4.53 -0.62
C LEU A 96 -16.41 3.30 -0.68
N VAL A 97 -15.88 2.15 -1.09
CA VAL A 97 -16.63 0.88 -1.13
C VAL A 97 -16.72 0.23 0.25
N GLY A 98 -15.71 0.43 1.10
CA GLY A 98 -15.67 -0.08 2.47
C GLY A 98 -16.75 0.53 3.38
N LEU A 99 -16.90 1.85 3.34
CA LEU A 99 -17.87 2.61 4.16
C LEU A 99 -19.31 2.06 4.12
N PRO A 100 -19.96 1.92 2.94
CA PRO A 100 -21.33 1.42 2.86
C PRO A 100 -21.42 -0.07 3.25
N ALA A 101 -20.33 -0.83 3.15
CA ALA A 101 -20.28 -2.24 3.54
C ALA A 101 -20.20 -2.44 5.06
N LEU A 102 -19.85 -1.42 5.85
CA LEU A 102 -19.72 -1.52 7.32
C LEU A 102 -21.05 -1.78 8.02
N LYS A 103 -22.06 -0.95 7.76
CA LYS A 103 -23.39 -1.04 8.38
C LYS A 103 -24.04 -2.43 8.25
N PRO A 104 -24.11 -3.05 7.06
CA PRO A 104 -24.67 -4.40 6.93
C PRO A 104 -23.80 -5.48 7.56
N THR A 105 -22.47 -5.31 7.61
CA THR A 105 -21.55 -6.29 8.21
C THR A 105 -21.65 -6.28 9.74
N LEU A 106 -21.71 -5.09 10.35
CA LEU A 106 -21.91 -4.95 11.80
C LEU A 106 -23.22 -5.61 12.28
N ARG A 107 -24.27 -5.56 11.45
CA ARG A 107 -25.57 -6.20 11.76
C ARG A 107 -25.54 -7.73 11.70
N THR A 108 -24.55 -8.34 11.04
CA THR A 108 -24.46 -9.81 10.96
C THR A 108 -23.87 -10.45 12.21
N GLY A 109 -23.31 -9.66 13.14
CA GLY A 109 -22.71 -10.17 14.37
C GLY A 109 -21.34 -10.86 14.19
N ASP A 110 -20.85 -11.00 12.95
CA ASP A 110 -19.50 -11.50 12.70
C ASP A 110 -18.46 -10.43 13.05
N ARG A 111 -17.95 -10.53 14.28
CA ARG A 111 -16.96 -9.60 14.82
C ARG A 111 -15.65 -9.63 14.03
N ARG A 112 -15.21 -10.79 13.53
CA ARG A 112 -13.95 -10.92 12.79
C ARG A 112 -14.05 -10.27 11.42
N ALA A 113 -15.13 -10.53 10.69
CA ALA A 113 -15.39 -9.88 9.40
C ALA A 113 -15.53 -8.36 9.57
N SER A 114 -16.23 -7.92 10.63
CA SER A 114 -16.39 -6.50 10.94
C SER A 114 -15.05 -5.81 11.22
N ILE A 115 -14.21 -6.38 12.09
CA ILE A 115 -12.89 -5.82 12.41
C ILE A 115 -12.02 -5.72 11.16
N ARG A 116 -11.97 -6.77 10.33
CA ARG A 116 -11.18 -6.76 9.08
C ARG A 116 -11.64 -5.68 8.12
N LEU A 117 -12.95 -5.55 7.92
CA LEU A 117 -13.51 -4.53 7.03
C LEU A 117 -13.27 -3.12 7.57
N VAL A 118 -13.43 -2.89 8.89
CA VAL A 118 -13.10 -1.61 9.52
C VAL A 118 -11.62 -1.29 9.33
N ALA A 119 -10.73 -2.21 9.69
CA ALA A 119 -9.28 -2.00 9.59
C ALA A 119 -8.85 -1.74 8.13
N GLY A 120 -9.39 -2.50 7.17
CA GLY A 120 -9.12 -2.29 5.74
C GLY A 120 -9.64 -0.95 5.24
N THR A 121 -10.85 -0.56 5.62
CA THR A 121 -11.45 0.72 5.20
C THR A 121 -10.68 1.91 5.79
N VAL A 122 -10.37 1.87 7.09
CA VAL A 122 -9.58 2.90 7.77
C VAL A 122 -8.15 2.94 7.22
N GLY A 123 -7.54 1.78 6.96
CA GLY A 123 -6.21 1.69 6.37
C GLY A 123 -6.16 2.29 4.96
N CYS A 124 -7.13 1.97 4.10
CA CYS A 124 -7.25 2.59 2.78
C CYS A 124 -7.47 4.10 2.88
N ALA A 125 -8.29 4.58 3.82
CA ALA A 125 -8.48 6.01 4.05
C ALA A 125 -7.17 6.69 4.51
N ALA A 126 -6.43 6.08 5.43
CA ALA A 126 -5.15 6.59 5.91
C ALA A 126 -4.10 6.65 4.79
N VAL A 127 -4.03 5.62 3.95
CA VAL A 127 -3.17 5.60 2.76
C VAL A 127 -3.57 6.69 1.77
N ALA A 128 -4.87 6.89 1.52
CA ALA A 128 -5.33 7.96 0.63
C ALA A 128 -4.95 9.35 1.17
N VAL A 129 -5.16 9.60 2.48
CA VAL A 129 -4.77 10.85 3.14
C VAL A 129 -3.25 11.07 3.04
N LEU A 130 -2.46 10.03 3.30
CA LEU A 130 -1.02 10.09 3.16
C LEU A 130 -0.61 10.45 1.72
N LEU A 131 -1.15 9.77 0.72
CA LEU A 131 -0.81 10.01 -0.69
C LEU A 131 -1.29 11.37 -1.21
N LEU A 132 -2.35 11.94 -0.63
CA LEU A 132 -2.81 13.30 -0.91
C LEU A 132 -2.04 14.38 -0.15
N SER A 133 -1.27 14.01 0.86
CA SER A 133 -0.46 14.96 1.62
C SER A 133 0.75 15.44 0.81
N PRO A 134 1.36 16.60 1.17
CA PRO A 134 2.60 17.05 0.54
C PRO A 134 3.72 16.00 0.58
N TYR A 135 3.80 15.27 1.70
CA TYR A 135 4.73 14.15 1.86
C TYR A 135 4.46 13.02 0.86
N GLY A 136 3.19 12.68 0.63
CA GLY A 136 2.80 11.70 -0.38
C GLY A 136 3.17 12.12 -1.80
N GLY A 137 3.04 13.42 -2.11
CA GLY A 137 3.49 14.00 -3.37
C GLY A 137 5.01 13.87 -3.55
N GLN A 138 5.80 14.25 -2.54
CA GLN A 138 7.25 14.09 -2.57
C GLN A 138 7.66 12.63 -2.75
N LEU A 139 7.04 11.72 -2.00
CA LEU A 139 7.28 10.28 -2.13
C LEU A 139 6.95 9.78 -3.54
N GLN A 140 5.83 10.20 -4.12
CA GLN A 140 5.47 9.81 -5.48
C GLN A 140 6.43 10.38 -6.52
N THR A 141 6.82 11.65 -6.41
CA THR A 141 7.82 12.26 -7.30
C THR A 141 9.14 11.51 -7.22
N TRP A 142 9.65 11.28 -6.02
CA TRP A 142 10.89 10.53 -5.83
C TRP A 142 10.80 9.11 -6.41
N LEU A 143 9.69 8.41 -6.20
CA LEU A 143 9.51 7.07 -6.76
C LEU A 143 9.52 7.09 -8.29
N LEU A 144 8.90 8.10 -8.92
CA LEU A 144 8.77 8.18 -10.38
C LEU A 144 10.07 8.49 -11.12
N ASP A 145 11.01 9.17 -10.45
CA ASP A 145 12.35 9.45 -10.98
C ASP A 145 13.15 8.16 -11.24
#